data_AF-A0A3M1J402-F1
#
_entry.id   AF-A0A3M1J402-F1
#
_cell.length_a   1.000
_cell.length_b   1.000
_cell.length_c   1.000
_cell.angle_alpha   90.00
_cell.angle_beta   90.00
_cell.angle_gamma   90.00
#
_symmetry.space_group_name_H-M   'P 1'
#
loop_
_entity.id
_entity.type
_entity.pdbx_description
1 polymer ?
#
loop_
_entity_poly.entity_id
_entity_poly.type
_entity_poly.pdbx_seq_one_letter_code
_entity_poly.pdbx_strand_id
1 'polypeptide(L)'
;MKLYKMRYLIIAFLLGLACLQAQDDYPKLYLNGYVKQLQSGNFFNEAFPDLRQGKLVDTFLLDNFLHHRLNVDWQLGGGWSVQGGLRTRFFYGEVVKANPLYAEQIDQGSNDWLKASSIWLDNNSLVGHSVIDRLYGEYTQDAWEIRLGRQRVNWGISTI
;
A
#
# COMPACT_ATOMS: atom_id res chain seq x y z
N MET A 1 -65.77 -12.52 10.79
CA MET A 1 -64.96 -11.46 11.43
C MET A 1 -64.59 -10.44 10.36
N LYS A 2 -65.00 -9.18 10.50
CA LYS A 2 -65.21 -8.25 9.36
C LYS A 2 -63.90 -7.73 8.74
N LEU A 3 -63.82 -7.77 7.39
CA LEU A 3 -62.67 -7.41 6.54
C LEU A 3 -62.06 -6.01 6.82
N TYR A 4 -62.79 -5.09 7.44
CA TYR A 4 -62.29 -3.73 7.71
C TYR A 4 -61.22 -3.67 8.80
N LYS A 5 -61.20 -4.60 9.77
CA LYS A 5 -60.14 -4.65 10.80
C LYS A 5 -58.79 -5.08 10.23
N MET A 6 -58.79 -5.86 9.14
CA MET A 6 -57.59 -6.36 8.48
C MET A 6 -56.84 -5.25 7.72
N ARG A 7 -57.56 -4.23 7.26
CA ARG A 7 -57.01 -3.08 6.51
C ARG A 7 -56.08 -2.23 7.37
N TYR A 8 -56.50 -1.95 8.61
CA TYR A 8 -55.71 -1.17 9.56
C TYR A 8 -54.45 -1.92 10.02
N LEU A 9 -54.52 -3.25 10.14
CA LEU A 9 -53.35 -4.10 10.42
C LEU A 9 -52.35 -4.08 9.27
N ILE A 10 -52.82 -4.14 8.02
CA ILE A 10 -51.96 -4.05 6.84
C ILE A 10 -51.32 -2.66 6.73
N ILE A 11 -52.08 -1.58 6.96
CA ILE A 11 -51.55 -0.21 6.95
C ILE A 11 -50.53 0.00 8.06
N ALA A 12 -50.79 -0.51 9.28
CA ALA A 12 -49.83 -0.44 10.38
C ALA A 12 -48.56 -1.26 10.10
N PHE A 13 -48.68 -2.42 9.45
CA PHE A 13 -47.54 -3.23 9.02
C PHE A 13 -46.71 -2.54 7.93
N LEU A 14 -47.37 -1.91 6.94
CA LEU A 14 -46.70 -1.15 5.88
C LEU A 14 -46.02 0.12 6.40
N LEU A 15 -46.62 0.81 7.38
CA LEU A 15 -46.00 1.95 8.07
C LEU A 15 -44.80 1.52 8.93
N GLY A 16 -44.84 0.31 9.50
CA GLY A 16 -43.71 -0.27 10.24
C GLY A 16 -42.48 -0.56 9.36
N LEU A 17 -42.70 -0.95 8.10
CA LEU A 17 -41.63 -1.18 7.12
C LEU A 17 -40.95 0.12 6.67
N ALA A 18 -41.65 1.26 6.70
CA ALA A 18 -41.09 2.57 6.34
C ALA A 18 -40.12 3.14 7.39
N CYS A 19 -40.10 2.57 8.61
CA CYS A 19 -39.14 2.90 9.67
C CYS A 19 -37.91 1.99 9.70
N LEU A 20 -37.77 1.05 8.75
CA LEU A 20 -36.52 0.31 8.57
C LEU A 20 -35.47 1.27 7.99
N GLN A 21 -34.79 1.99 8.88
CA GLN A 21 -33.52 2.61 8.56
C GLN A 21 -32.56 1.48 8.20
N ALA A 22 -32.13 1.41 6.94
CA ALA A 22 -30.96 0.63 6.57
C ALA A 22 -29.79 1.22 7.36
N GLN A 23 -29.44 0.60 8.48
CA GLN A 23 -28.29 1.01 9.27
C GLN A 23 -27.07 0.65 8.45
N ASP A 24 -26.46 1.67 7.86
CA ASP A 24 -25.11 1.52 7.35
C ASP A 24 -24.22 1.16 8.54
N ASP A 25 -23.70 -0.06 8.53
CA ASP A 25 -23.00 -0.73 9.64
C ASP A 25 -21.57 -0.18 9.82
N TYR A 26 -21.43 1.14 9.90
CA TYR A 26 -20.18 1.85 10.09
C TYR A 26 -19.93 2.16 11.57
N PRO A 27 -18.66 2.19 12.01
CA PRO A 27 -17.44 2.10 11.20
C PRO A 27 -17.00 0.66 10.87
N LYS A 28 -16.39 0.46 9.69
CA LYS A 28 -15.78 -0.81 9.27
C LYS A 28 -14.29 -0.65 9.04
N LEU A 29 -13.49 -1.56 9.60
CA LEU A 29 -12.04 -1.59 9.42
C LEU A 29 -11.64 -2.83 8.62
N TYR A 30 -11.02 -2.62 7.46
CA TYR A 30 -10.46 -3.65 6.62
C TYR A 30 -8.93 -3.62 6.70
N LEU A 31 -8.35 -4.77 7.01
CA LEU A 31 -6.91 -4.99 7.00
C LEU A 31 -6.60 -6.05 5.95
N ASN A 32 -5.74 -5.73 5.01
CA ASN A 32 -5.28 -6.68 4.01
C ASN A 32 -3.80 -6.46 3.70
N GLY A 33 -3.20 -7.39 2.97
CA GLY A 33 -1.77 -7.33 2.72
C GLY A 33 -1.25 -8.54 1.98
N TYR A 34 0.06 -8.58 1.82
CA TYR A 34 0.76 -9.75 1.31
C TYR A 34 2.22 -9.75 1.77
N VAL A 35 2.81 -10.94 1.72
CA VAL A 35 4.25 -11.14 1.76
C VAL A 35 4.68 -11.73 0.43
N LYS A 36 5.75 -11.20 -0.15
CA LYS A 36 6.36 -11.75 -1.36
C LYS A 36 7.87 -11.67 -1.30
N GLN A 37 8.51 -12.56 -2.05
CA GLN A 37 9.94 -12.54 -2.27
C GLN A 37 10.20 -12.28 -3.76
N LEU A 38 11.22 -11.49 -4.06
CA LEU A 38 11.71 -11.32 -5.42
C LEU A 38 13.21 -11.58 -5.44
N GLN A 39 13.64 -12.37 -6.40
CA GLN A 39 15.04 -12.58 -6.77
C GLN A 39 15.29 -11.86 -8.09
N SER A 40 16.46 -11.25 -8.23
CA SER A 40 16.86 -10.50 -9.42
C SER A 40 18.31 -10.84 -9.75
N GLY A 41 18.55 -11.17 -11.02
CA GLY A 41 19.89 -11.31 -11.58
C GLY A 41 20.20 -10.10 -12.45
N ASN A 42 21.26 -9.37 -12.12
CA ASN A 42 21.70 -8.19 -12.83
C ASN A 42 23.03 -8.48 -13.52
N PHE A 43 23.12 -8.24 -14.83
CA PHE A 43 24.36 -8.39 -15.59
C PHE A 43 24.87 -7.00 -15.98
N PHE A 44 26.14 -6.73 -15.66
CA PHE A 44 26.80 -5.47 -15.97
C PHE A 44 28.08 -5.74 -16.74
N ASN A 45 28.23 -5.08 -17.88
CA ASN A 45 29.45 -5.18 -18.68
C ASN A 45 30.53 -4.29 -18.07
N GLU A 46 31.72 -4.85 -17.88
CA GLU A 46 32.90 -4.12 -17.35
C GLU A 46 32.54 -3.21 -16.15
N ALA A 47 31.96 -3.77 -15.09
CA ALA A 47 31.48 -2.99 -13.94
C ALA A 47 31.93 -3.56 -12.59
N PHE A 48 32.03 -2.67 -11.59
CA PHE A 48 32.25 -3.04 -10.19
C PHE A 48 31.06 -3.88 -9.68
N PRO A 49 31.23 -4.86 -8.75
CA PRO A 49 32.40 -5.14 -7.91
C PRO A 49 33.50 -6.06 -8.45
N ASP A 50 33.33 -6.77 -9.57
CA ASP A 50 34.36 -7.72 -10.02
C ASP A 50 35.53 -6.97 -10.68
N LEU A 51 36.72 -7.15 -10.11
CA LEU A 51 37.99 -6.61 -10.59
C LEU A 51 38.97 -7.75 -10.78
N ARG A 52 39.34 -8.03 -12.03
CA ARG A 52 40.34 -9.05 -12.35
C ARG A 52 41.59 -8.37 -12.90
N GLN A 53 42.71 -8.55 -12.20
CA GLN A 53 44.00 -7.98 -12.57
C GLN A 53 43.96 -6.45 -12.76
N GLY A 54 43.16 -5.75 -11.94
CA GLY A 54 43.03 -4.29 -12.00
C GLY A 54 42.17 -3.76 -13.16
N LYS A 55 41.49 -4.64 -13.90
CA LYS A 55 40.51 -4.25 -14.93
C LYS A 55 39.10 -4.64 -14.49
N LEU A 56 38.14 -3.79 -14.87
CA LEU A 56 36.74 -4.12 -14.75
C LEU A 56 36.41 -5.28 -15.69
N VAL A 57 35.55 -6.17 -15.23
CA VAL A 57 35.09 -7.33 -16.01
C VAL A 57 33.57 -7.41 -15.93
N ASP A 58 33.02 -8.21 -16.84
CA ASP A 58 31.60 -8.54 -16.82
C ASP A 58 31.23 -9.18 -15.48
N THR A 59 30.23 -8.59 -14.83
CA THR A 59 29.79 -8.98 -13.49
C THR A 59 28.33 -9.40 -13.53
N PHE A 60 28.03 -10.56 -12.95
CA PHE A 60 26.68 -10.99 -12.65
C PHE A 60 26.44 -10.86 -11.15
N LEU A 61 25.39 -10.14 -10.77
CA LEU A 61 25.00 -9.92 -9.38
C LEU A 61 23.62 -10.52 -9.11
N LEU A 62 23.52 -11.24 -8.00
CA LEU A 62 22.27 -11.80 -7.52
C LEU A 62 21.77 -11.05 -6.29
N ASP A 63 20.56 -10.51 -6.40
CA ASP A 63 19.89 -9.76 -5.34
C ASP A 63 18.53 -10.32 -5.01
N ASN A 64 18.11 -10.08 -3.78
CA ASN A 64 16.83 -10.52 -3.27
C ASN A 64 16.22 -9.48 -2.34
N PHE A 65 14.90 -9.51 -2.24
CA PHE A 65 14.24 -8.91 -1.09
C PHE A 65 12.99 -9.69 -0.67
N LEU A 66 12.70 -9.63 0.62
CA LEU A 66 11.39 -9.94 1.18
C LEU A 66 10.59 -8.64 1.28
N HIS A 67 9.35 -8.64 0.82
CA HIS A 67 8.45 -7.50 0.83
C HIS A 67 7.18 -7.87 1.59
N HIS A 68 6.94 -7.15 2.68
CA HIS A 68 5.69 -7.17 3.44
C HIS A 68 4.90 -5.90 3.14
N ARG A 69 3.64 -6.05 2.76
CA ARG A 69 2.70 -4.95 2.57
C ARG A 69 1.51 -5.13 3.48
N LEU A 70 1.18 -4.07 4.21
CA LEU A 70 -0.05 -3.93 4.98
C LEU A 70 -0.83 -2.74 4.42
N ASN A 71 -2.10 -2.94 4.12
CA ASN A 71 -3.05 -1.87 3.81
C ASN A 71 -4.16 -1.86 4.86
N VAL A 72 -4.54 -0.65 5.24
CA VAL A 72 -5.62 -0.34 6.15
C VAL A 72 -6.64 0.48 5.37
N ASP A 73 -7.90 0.08 5.42
CA ASP A 73 -9.03 0.83 4.91
C ASP A 73 -10.05 0.95 6.05
N TRP A 74 -10.27 2.17 6.50
CA TRP A 74 -11.20 2.48 7.57
C TRP A 74 -12.37 3.29 7.03
N GLN A 75 -13.52 2.64 6.92
CA GLN A 75 -14.75 3.25 6.45
C GLN A 75 -15.52 3.80 7.65
N LEU A 76 -15.68 5.13 7.71
CA LEU A 76 -16.28 5.84 8.84
C LEU A 76 -17.79 6.06 8.65
N GLY A 77 -18.29 5.91 7.42
CA GLY A 77 -19.67 6.15 7.05
C GLY A 77 -19.94 7.57 6.55
N GLY A 78 -21.13 7.79 5.99
CA GLY A 78 -21.53 9.09 5.43
C GLY A 78 -20.62 9.59 4.30
N GLY A 79 -20.00 8.68 3.54
CA GLY A 79 -19.06 8.98 2.45
C GLY A 79 -17.59 9.11 2.88
N TRP A 80 -17.26 9.06 4.17
CA TRP A 80 -15.89 9.23 4.66
C TRP A 80 -15.12 7.90 4.80
N SER A 81 -13.86 7.90 4.37
CA SER A 81 -12.91 6.83 4.66
C SER A 81 -11.49 7.34 4.88
N VAL A 82 -10.67 6.54 5.54
CA VAL A 82 -9.24 6.78 5.76
C VAL A 82 -8.46 5.56 5.30
N GLN A 83 -7.44 5.78 4.48
CA GLN A 83 -6.71 4.73 3.80
C GLN A 83 -5.22 4.87 4.09
N GLY A 84 -4.61 3.77 4.56
CA GLY A 84 -3.21 3.69 4.96
C GLY A 84 -2.49 2.54 4.29
N GLY A 85 -1.21 2.72 3.93
CA GLY A 85 -0.38 1.70 3.33
C GLY A 85 1.03 1.72 3.91
N LEU A 86 1.42 0.64 4.57
CA LEU A 86 2.78 0.41 5.06
C LEU A 86 3.46 -0.64 4.19
N ARG A 87 4.65 -0.32 3.70
CA ARG A 87 5.51 -1.24 2.98
C ARG A 87 6.81 -1.40 3.72
N THR A 88 7.16 -2.65 4.02
CA THR A 88 8.44 -3.03 4.60
C THR A 88 9.18 -3.94 3.64
N ARG A 89 10.45 -3.64 3.37
CA ARG A 89 11.33 -4.45 2.55
C ARG A 89 12.60 -4.78 3.31
N PHE A 90 13.03 -6.02 3.17
CA PHE A 90 14.28 -6.53 3.70
C PHE A 90 15.11 -7.01 2.52
N PHE A 91 16.17 -6.27 2.22
CA PHE A 91 17.07 -6.45 1.08
C PHE A 91 18.31 -7.23 1.51
N TYR A 92 18.72 -8.16 0.66
CA TYR A 92 19.96 -8.92 0.84
C TYR A 92 20.42 -9.43 -0.52
N GLY A 93 21.74 -9.46 -0.73
CA GLY A 93 22.25 -9.77 -2.06
C GLY A 93 23.65 -9.25 -2.27
N GLU A 94 24.14 -9.41 -3.48
CA GLU A 94 25.48 -9.00 -3.85
C GLU A 94 25.58 -7.49 -4.05
N VAL A 95 24.54 -6.81 -4.57
CA VAL A 95 24.51 -5.34 -4.66
C VAL A 95 24.50 -4.71 -3.28
N VAL A 96 23.73 -5.25 -2.33
CA VAL A 96 23.69 -4.75 -0.94
C VAL A 96 25.09 -4.84 -0.30
N LYS A 97 25.82 -5.91 -0.57
CA LYS A 97 27.19 -6.10 -0.06
C LYS A 97 28.21 -5.21 -0.74
N ALA A 98 28.06 -5.02 -2.05
CA ALA A 98 28.99 -4.25 -2.87
C ALA A 98 28.82 -2.74 -2.70
N ASN A 99 27.66 -2.27 -2.26
CA ASN A 99 27.33 -0.85 -2.21
C ASN A 99 27.15 -0.36 -0.76
N PRO A 100 28.16 0.30 -0.16
CA PRO A 100 28.05 0.88 1.18
C PRO A 100 26.99 1.96 1.33
N LEU A 101 26.51 2.56 0.23
CA LEU A 101 25.50 3.62 0.23
C LEU A 101 24.09 3.08 -0.10
N TYR A 102 23.91 1.75 -0.12
CA TYR A 102 22.64 1.15 -0.54
C TYR A 102 21.46 1.64 0.29
N ALA A 103 21.60 1.66 1.62
CA ALA A 103 20.53 2.10 2.54
C ALA A 103 20.15 3.57 2.33
N GLU A 104 21.14 4.45 2.12
CA GLU A 104 20.91 5.86 1.84
C GLU A 104 20.20 6.06 0.50
N GLN A 105 20.63 5.36 -0.54
CA GLN A 105 20.06 5.46 -1.88
C GLN A 105 18.58 5.03 -1.92
N ILE A 106 18.19 3.99 -1.18
CA ILE A 106 16.79 3.57 -1.13
C ILE A 106 15.91 4.47 -0.25
N ASP A 107 16.47 5.18 0.73
CA ASP A 107 15.76 6.14 1.58
C ASP A 107 15.55 7.47 0.86
N GLN A 108 16.54 7.92 0.07
CA GLN A 108 16.49 9.17 -0.70
C GLN A 108 15.77 9.03 -2.06
N GLY A 109 15.43 7.82 -2.48
CA GLY A 109 14.84 7.55 -3.80
C GLY A 109 13.48 8.18 -4.05
N SER A 110 12.80 8.74 -3.03
CA SER A 110 11.58 9.52 -3.21
C SER A 110 11.82 11.00 -2.91
N ASN A 111 11.51 11.85 -3.89
CA ASN A 111 11.49 13.31 -3.74
C ASN A 111 10.23 13.75 -2.98
N ASP A 112 10.06 13.21 -1.77
CA ASP A 112 8.91 13.47 -0.92
C ASP A 112 9.16 14.71 -0.05
N TRP A 113 8.17 15.60 0.01
CA TRP A 113 8.22 16.77 0.88
C TRP A 113 8.14 16.42 2.38
N LEU A 114 7.61 15.23 2.70
CA LEU A 114 7.52 14.68 4.04
C LEU A 114 8.28 13.35 4.11
N LYS A 115 9.22 13.25 5.05
CA LYS A 115 9.92 11.98 5.32
C LYS A 115 8.98 10.98 5.98
N ALA A 116 8.45 10.05 5.20
CA ALA A 116 7.56 8.98 5.63
C ALA A 116 8.21 7.58 5.52
N SER A 117 9.53 7.54 5.49
CA SER A 117 10.38 6.35 5.39
C SER A 117 11.31 6.23 6.60
N SER A 118 11.75 5.00 6.87
CA SER A 118 12.74 4.71 7.91
C SER A 118 13.56 3.48 7.55
N ILE A 119 14.88 3.63 7.63
CA ILE A 119 15.83 2.51 7.65
C ILE A 119 15.96 2.04 9.09
N TRP A 120 15.56 0.79 9.34
CA TRP A 120 15.57 0.18 10.67
C TRP A 120 16.62 -0.93 10.80
N LEU A 121 17.29 -1.27 9.69
CA LEU A 121 18.44 -2.17 9.66
C LEU A 121 19.36 -1.73 8.54
N ASP A 122 20.65 -1.53 8.85
CA ASP A 122 21.67 -1.17 7.88
C ASP A 122 22.99 -1.84 8.27
N ASN A 123 23.31 -2.93 7.57
CA ASN A 123 24.54 -3.69 7.74
C ASN A 123 25.11 -4.03 6.35
N ASN A 124 26.41 -4.38 6.30
CA ASN A 124 27.14 -4.72 5.07
C ASN A 124 26.56 -5.86 4.19
N SER A 125 25.46 -6.48 4.56
CA SER A 125 24.84 -7.57 3.78
C SER A 125 23.32 -7.57 3.81
N LEU A 126 22.70 -6.72 4.65
CA LEU A 126 21.27 -6.72 4.94
C LEU A 126 20.81 -5.28 5.16
N VAL A 127 19.72 -4.90 4.50
CA VAL A 127 19.09 -3.58 4.69
C VAL A 127 17.60 -3.74 4.89
N GLY A 128 17.07 -3.12 5.95
CA GLY A 128 15.66 -3.10 6.30
C GLY A 128 15.09 -1.69 6.15
N HIS A 129 14.07 -1.54 5.30
CA HIS A 129 13.46 -0.27 4.98
C HIS A 129 11.94 -0.35 5.09
N SER A 130 11.32 0.60 5.77
CA SER A 130 9.86 0.74 5.87
C SER A 130 9.43 2.11 5.36
N VAL A 131 8.30 2.16 4.65
CA VAL A 131 7.74 3.41 4.13
C VAL A 131 6.22 3.40 4.20
N ILE A 132 5.66 4.51 4.68
CA ILE A 132 4.22 4.80 4.56
C ILE A 132 4.00 5.40 3.17
N ASP A 133 3.40 4.61 2.30
CA ASP A 133 3.32 4.93 0.88
C ASP A 133 1.93 5.35 0.39
N ARG A 134 0.93 5.22 1.27
CA ARG A 134 -0.39 5.84 1.16
C ARG A 134 -0.81 6.26 2.56
N LEU A 135 -1.31 7.49 2.69
CA LEU A 135 -1.99 7.96 3.88
C LEU A 135 -2.86 9.15 3.47
N TYR A 136 -4.15 8.90 3.29
CA TYR A 136 -5.10 9.95 2.90
C TYR A 136 -6.48 9.69 3.47
N GLY A 137 -7.22 10.78 3.68
CA GLY A 137 -8.66 10.75 3.86
C GLY A 137 -9.36 10.90 2.51
N GLU A 138 -10.51 10.27 2.38
CA GLU A 138 -11.37 10.34 1.20
C GLU A 138 -12.79 10.68 1.63
N TYR A 139 -13.43 11.55 0.85
CA TYR A 139 -14.86 11.80 0.91
C TYR A 139 -15.48 11.52 -0.46
N THR A 140 -16.48 10.65 -0.49
CA THR A 140 -17.17 10.24 -1.70
C THR A 140 -18.67 10.48 -1.57
N GLN A 141 -19.23 11.26 -2.50
CA GLN A 141 -20.66 11.54 -2.58
C GLN A 141 -21.08 11.63 -4.06
N ASP A 142 -22.00 10.73 -4.46
CA ASP A 142 -22.48 10.61 -5.84
C ASP A 142 -21.33 10.49 -6.86
N ALA A 143 -21.11 11.54 -7.67
CA ALA A 143 -20.05 11.60 -8.67
C ALA A 143 -18.76 12.31 -8.18
N TRP A 144 -18.74 12.79 -6.93
CA TRP A 144 -17.60 13.48 -6.35
C TRP A 144 -16.79 12.53 -5.48
N GLU A 145 -15.48 12.51 -5.73
CA GLU A 145 -14.48 11.84 -4.89
C GLU A 145 -13.36 12.85 -4.60
N ILE A 146 -13.17 13.16 -3.32
CA ILE A 146 -12.16 14.11 -2.86
C ILE A 146 -11.18 13.37 -1.96
N ARG A 147 -9.90 13.33 -2.35
CA ARG A 147 -8.83 12.70 -1.58
C ARG A 147 -7.81 13.72 -1.12
N LEU A 148 -7.48 13.72 0.16
CA LEU A 148 -6.48 14.61 0.77
C LEU A 148 -5.44 13.81 1.55
N GLY A 149 -4.17 13.98 1.17
CA GLY A 149 -3.03 13.31 1.79
C GLY A 149 -2.07 12.72 0.78
N ARG A 150 -1.22 11.80 1.24
CA ARG A 150 -0.22 11.10 0.43
C ARG A 150 -0.88 10.01 -0.39
N GLN A 151 -0.94 10.21 -1.69
CA GLN A 151 -1.60 9.32 -2.63
C GLN A 151 -0.61 8.76 -3.65
N ARG A 152 -0.99 7.64 -4.27
CA ARG A 152 -0.39 7.23 -5.54
C ARG A 152 -1.35 7.56 -6.65
N VAL A 153 -1.15 8.72 -7.28
CA VAL A 153 -1.91 9.10 -8.47
C VAL A 153 -1.35 8.31 -9.65
N ASN A 154 -2.20 7.49 -10.26
CA ASN A 154 -1.82 6.83 -11.50
C ASN A 154 -2.06 7.79 -12.67
N TRP A 155 -0.98 8.29 -13.27
CA TRP A 155 -1.04 9.29 -14.34
C TRP A 155 -1.15 8.66 -15.75
N GLY A 156 -1.23 7.33 -15.85
CA GLY A 156 -1.39 6.64 -17.13
C GLY A 156 -2.05 5.27 -17.00
N ILE A 157 -2.90 4.94 -17.96
CA ILE A 157 -3.33 3.55 -18.17
C ILE A 157 -2.25 2.91 -19.05
N SER A 158 -1.44 2.03 -18.50
CA SER A 158 -0.56 1.18 -19.29
C SER A 158 -1.38 0.01 -19.81
N THR A 159 -1.93 0.12 -21.01
CA THR A 159 -2.77 -0.91 -21.66
C THR A 159 -1.97 -2.00 -22.38
N ILE A 160 -0.71 -2.22 -22.01
CA ILE A 160 0.14 -3.24 -22.65
C ILE A 160 -0.28 -4.65 -22.20
#